data_AF-A0A7T5RCG0-F1
#
_entry.id   AF-A0A7T5RCG0-F1
#
_cell.length_a   1.000
_cell.length_b   1.000
_cell.length_c   1.000
_cell.angle_alpha   90.00
_cell.angle_beta   90.00
_cell.angle_gamma   90.00
#
_symmetry.space_group_name_H-M   'P 1'
#
loop_
_entity.id
_entity.type
_entity.pdbx_description
1 polymer ?
#
loop_
_entity_poly.entity_id
_entity_poly.type
_entity_poly.pdbx_seq_one_letter_code
_entity_poly.pdbx_strand_id
1 'polypeptide(L)'
;MSIERSLNTIIRLPEDVYEQKNNLPGIEIREKISKSIFTGLSFFLIFNGVEVDWEESGYRTKRIARIEDKIKRRDSTEPERDIYGVRFITEVEDRGWLSRLIQSAYPLTPKEFPGGKPSIRDYRNPEVRASHIEKSNPHMSPIYSALHINFVFQRSGSSLLDIGEVQIMTHGELMVYKQTRDGYSNGHTD
;
A
#
# COMPACT_ATOMS: atom_id res chain seq x y z
N MET A 1 -13.37 36.30 -12.39
CA MET A 1 -13.96 35.12 -11.75
C MET A 1 -12.82 34.27 -11.20
N SER A 2 -12.63 34.31 -9.88
CA SER A 2 -11.68 33.46 -9.18
C SER A 2 -12.29 32.06 -9.09
N ILE A 3 -11.67 31.07 -9.74
CA ILE A 3 -12.01 29.67 -9.49
C ILE A 3 -11.29 29.33 -8.18
N GLU A 4 -11.97 29.56 -7.06
CA GLU A 4 -11.61 28.90 -5.81
C GLU A 4 -11.69 27.39 -6.05
N ARG A 5 -10.54 26.77 -6.31
CA ARG A 5 -10.42 25.31 -6.29
C ARG A 5 -10.76 24.88 -4.87
N SER A 6 -12.01 24.45 -4.69
CA SER A 6 -12.46 23.66 -3.55
C SER A 6 -11.55 22.43 -3.43
N LEU A 7 -10.47 22.57 -2.66
CA LEU A 7 -9.46 21.54 -2.37
C LEU A 7 -9.97 20.44 -1.41
N ASN A 8 -11.28 20.40 -1.15
CA ASN A 8 -11.89 19.48 -0.18
C ASN A 8 -13.05 18.65 -0.76
N THR A 9 -13.10 18.46 -2.08
CA THR A 9 -13.97 17.42 -2.63
C THR A 9 -13.40 16.05 -2.24
N ILE A 10 -13.95 15.46 -1.18
CA ILE A 10 -13.69 14.06 -0.83
C ILE A 10 -14.34 13.24 -1.93
N ILE A 11 -13.54 12.83 -2.93
CA ILE A 11 -13.99 11.87 -3.93
C ILE A 11 -14.22 10.56 -3.18
N ARG A 12 -15.48 10.20 -2.91
CA ARG A 12 -15.83 8.86 -2.46
C ARG A 12 -16.08 8.02 -3.70
N LEU A 13 -15.17 7.10 -3.99
CA LEU A 13 -15.36 6.13 -5.07
C LEU A 13 -16.28 5.01 -4.55
N PRO A 14 -17.37 4.70 -5.27
CA PRO A 14 -18.23 3.55 -4.96
C PRO A 14 -17.45 2.22 -4.91
N GLU A 15 -18.00 1.19 -4.28
CA GLU A 15 -17.29 -0.10 -4.17
C GLU A 15 -17.40 -0.98 -5.42
N ASP A 16 -18.47 -0.80 -6.21
CA ASP A 16 -18.78 -1.56 -7.43
C ASP A 16 -17.88 -1.21 -8.62
N VAL A 17 -17.17 -0.08 -8.56
CA VAL A 17 -16.23 0.32 -9.61
C VAL A 17 -14.87 -0.37 -9.48
N TYR A 18 -14.63 -1.17 -8.44
CA TYR A 18 -13.34 -1.85 -8.24
C TYR A 18 -13.30 -3.24 -8.89
N GLU A 19 -12.28 -3.49 -9.71
CA GLU A 19 -12.10 -4.76 -10.42
C GLU A 19 -11.71 -5.91 -9.48
N GLN A 20 -10.91 -5.60 -8.45
CA GLN A 20 -10.47 -6.57 -7.44
C GLN A 20 -11.65 -7.28 -6.76
N LYS A 21 -12.82 -6.64 -6.67
CA LYS A 21 -14.03 -7.19 -6.06
C LYS A 21 -14.72 -8.26 -6.92
N ASN A 22 -14.48 -8.26 -8.22
CA ASN A 22 -15.22 -9.08 -9.18
C ASN A 22 -14.38 -10.20 -9.82
N ASN A 23 -13.09 -9.96 -10.07
CA ASN A 23 -12.21 -10.98 -10.65
C ASN A 23 -10.73 -10.65 -10.39
N LEU A 24 -10.05 -11.44 -9.55
CA LEU A 24 -8.62 -11.26 -9.34
C LEU A 24 -7.81 -11.89 -10.49
N PRO A 25 -6.98 -11.12 -11.21
CA PRO A 25 -6.14 -11.67 -12.27
C PRO A 25 -5.19 -12.74 -11.72
N GLY A 26 -4.78 -13.69 -12.55
CA GLY A 26 -3.76 -14.69 -12.19
C GLY A 26 -2.43 -14.05 -11.72
N ILE A 27 -1.58 -14.86 -11.06
CA ILE A 27 -0.34 -14.35 -10.42
C ILE A 27 0.57 -13.60 -11.40
N GLU A 28 0.73 -14.10 -12.63
CA GLU A 28 1.56 -13.48 -13.66
C GLU A 28 1.06 -12.07 -14.04
N ILE A 29 -0.26 -11.89 -14.17
CA ILE A 29 -0.83 -10.59 -14.50
C ILE A 29 -0.63 -9.63 -13.32
N ARG A 30 -0.84 -10.09 -12.09
CA ARG A 30 -0.62 -9.26 -10.90
C ARG A 30 0.84 -8.87 -10.70
N GLU A 31 1.78 -9.75 -11.06
CA GLU A 31 3.21 -9.43 -11.08
C GLU A 31 3.56 -8.40 -12.15
N LYS A 32 3.02 -8.53 -13.36
CA LYS A 32 3.19 -7.52 -14.41
C LYS A 32 2.65 -6.16 -13.97
N ILE A 33 1.49 -6.13 -13.31
CA ILE A 33 0.89 -4.90 -12.77
C ILE A 33 1.81 -4.31 -11.69
N SER A 34 2.20 -5.10 -10.69
CA SER A 34 3.04 -4.61 -9.57
C SER A 34 4.41 -4.12 -10.06
N LYS A 35 5.00 -4.81 -11.05
CA LYS A 35 6.23 -4.38 -11.72
C LYS A 35 6.05 -3.06 -12.47
N SER A 36 4.94 -2.90 -13.20
CA SER A 36 4.64 -1.67 -13.94
C SER A 36 4.44 -0.47 -13.01
N ILE A 37 3.73 -0.69 -11.89
CA ILE A 37 3.57 0.29 -10.82
C ILE A 37 4.94 0.69 -10.25
N PHE A 38 5.78 -0.31 -9.92
CA PHE A 38 7.11 -0.05 -9.38
C PHE A 38 7.94 0.79 -10.36
N THR A 39 8.03 0.39 -11.62
CA THR A 39 8.76 1.16 -12.64
C THR A 39 8.23 2.59 -12.78
N GLY A 40 6.91 2.77 -12.86
CA GLY A 40 6.31 4.11 -13.00
C GLY A 40 6.58 5.01 -11.79
N LEU A 41 6.43 4.47 -10.58
CA LEU A 41 6.74 5.19 -9.35
C LEU A 41 8.23 5.46 -9.18
N SER A 42 9.11 4.54 -9.59
CA SER A 42 10.56 4.75 -9.56
C SER A 42 10.94 5.97 -10.42
N PHE A 43 10.44 6.05 -11.66
CA PHE A 43 10.68 7.23 -12.50
C PHE A 43 10.14 8.50 -11.85
N PHE A 44 8.91 8.45 -11.32
CA PHE A 44 8.32 9.61 -10.64
C PHE A 44 9.15 10.09 -9.45
N LEU A 45 9.66 9.17 -8.61
CA LEU A 45 10.51 9.49 -7.47
C LEU A 45 11.86 10.08 -7.93
N ILE A 46 12.48 9.51 -8.97
CA ILE A 46 13.72 10.03 -9.57
C ILE A 46 13.51 11.46 -10.08
N PHE A 47 12.43 11.71 -10.82
CA PHE A 47 12.14 13.05 -11.36
C PHE A 47 11.91 14.11 -10.28
N ASN A 48 11.49 13.70 -9.09
CA ASN A 48 11.28 14.59 -7.94
C ASN A 48 12.47 14.61 -6.97
N GLY A 49 13.62 14.05 -7.36
CA GLY A 49 14.86 14.10 -6.57
C GLY A 49 14.81 13.29 -5.28
N VAL A 50 13.98 12.25 -5.21
CA VAL A 50 13.95 11.35 -4.04
C VAL A 50 15.08 10.34 -4.18
N GLU A 51 16.00 10.36 -3.22
CA GLU A 51 17.05 9.35 -3.13
C GLU A 51 16.47 8.05 -2.55
N VAL A 52 16.64 6.95 -3.29
CA VAL A 52 16.08 5.64 -2.98
C VAL A 52 17.18 4.60 -3.13
N ASP A 53 17.26 3.68 -2.18
CA ASP A 53 18.04 2.46 -2.35
C ASP A 53 17.29 1.51 -3.28
N TRP A 54 17.76 1.40 -4.52
CA TRP A 54 17.13 0.58 -5.55
C TRP A 54 17.41 -0.92 -5.40
N GLU A 55 18.43 -1.31 -4.65
CA GLU A 55 18.80 -2.72 -4.42
C GLU A 55 17.85 -3.37 -3.41
N GLU A 56 17.46 -2.62 -2.37
CA GLU A 56 16.53 -3.08 -1.33
C GLU A 56 15.05 -2.72 -1.63
N SER A 57 14.81 -1.88 -2.63
CA SER A 57 13.46 -1.55 -3.12
C SER A 57 12.94 -2.60 -4.10
N GLY A 58 11.61 -2.73 -4.20
CA GLY A 58 11.03 -3.66 -5.16
C GLY A 58 9.51 -3.70 -5.17
N TYR A 59 8.96 -4.59 -6.00
CA TYR A 59 7.53 -4.88 -6.00
C TYR A 59 7.23 -6.18 -5.26
N ARG A 60 6.05 -6.26 -4.67
CA ARG A 60 5.53 -7.43 -3.98
C ARG A 60 4.13 -7.73 -4.46
N THR A 61 3.99 -8.85 -5.14
CA THR A 61 2.67 -9.39 -5.47
C THR A 61 2.23 -10.37 -4.40
N LYS A 62 1.01 -10.20 -3.89
CA LYS A 62 0.46 -11.14 -2.91
C LYS A 62 -0.05 -12.41 -3.61
N ARG A 63 0.33 -13.57 -3.08
CA ARG A 63 -0.16 -14.87 -3.58
C ARG A 63 -1.65 -15.05 -3.25
N ILE A 64 -2.40 -15.75 -4.12
CA ILE A 64 -3.85 -15.99 -3.94
C ILE A 64 -4.15 -16.65 -2.60
N ALA A 65 -3.43 -17.72 -2.25
CA ALA A 65 -3.61 -18.40 -0.96
C ALA A 65 -3.48 -17.43 0.23
N ARG A 66 -2.56 -16.46 0.19
CA ARG A 66 -2.41 -15.45 1.25
C ARG A 66 -3.52 -14.38 1.21
N ILE A 67 -4.17 -14.17 0.07
CA ILE A 67 -5.36 -13.29 -0.04
C ILE A 67 -6.56 -14.04 0.56
N GLU A 68 -6.79 -15.29 0.14
CA GLU A 68 -7.85 -16.16 0.64
C GLU A 68 -7.75 -16.40 2.15
N ASP A 69 -6.55 -16.70 2.65
CA ASP A 69 -6.31 -16.86 4.09
C ASP A 69 -6.68 -15.59 4.87
N LYS A 70 -6.40 -14.41 4.31
CA LYS A 70 -6.76 -13.14 4.94
C LYS A 70 -8.27 -12.88 4.90
N ILE A 71 -8.93 -13.19 3.78
CA ILE A 71 -10.39 -13.11 3.62
C ILE A 71 -11.05 -13.96 4.70
N LYS A 72 -10.63 -15.23 4.84
CA LYS A 72 -11.12 -16.15 5.86
C LYS A 72 -10.86 -15.68 7.29
N ARG A 73 -9.63 -15.28 7.62
CA ARG A 73 -9.26 -14.82 8.97
C ARG A 73 -10.02 -13.59 9.44
N ARG A 74 -10.53 -12.78 8.51
CA ARG A 74 -11.18 -11.50 8.82
C ARG A 74 -12.68 -11.52 8.57
N ASP A 75 -13.25 -12.68 8.22
CA ASP A 75 -14.65 -12.82 7.84
C ASP A 75 -15.09 -11.75 6.81
N SER A 76 -14.21 -11.49 5.84
CA SER A 76 -14.43 -10.54 4.75
C SER A 76 -14.93 -11.27 3.52
N THR A 77 -15.76 -10.65 2.70
CA THR A 77 -16.12 -11.15 1.36
C THR A 77 -15.25 -10.55 0.25
N GLU A 78 -14.41 -9.57 0.59
CA GLU A 78 -13.63 -8.80 -0.37
C GLU A 78 -12.12 -9.03 -0.23
N PRO A 79 -11.38 -9.12 -1.35
CA PRO A 79 -9.93 -9.13 -1.31
C PRO A 79 -9.37 -7.77 -0.90
N GLU A 80 -8.33 -7.80 -0.06
CA GLU A 80 -7.73 -6.57 0.50
C GLU A 80 -7.01 -5.71 -0.54
N ARG A 81 -6.92 -4.41 -0.24
CA ARG A 81 -6.26 -3.35 -1.02
C ARG A 81 -4.73 -3.48 -1.18
N ASP A 82 -4.11 -4.52 -0.61
CA ASP A 82 -2.66 -4.78 -0.61
C ASP A 82 -2.24 -5.85 -1.64
N ILE A 83 -3.03 -6.03 -2.71
CA ILE A 83 -2.78 -7.01 -3.77
C ILE A 83 -1.58 -6.59 -4.64
N TYR A 84 -1.52 -5.31 -4.99
CA TYR A 84 -0.49 -4.69 -5.83
C TYR A 84 0.43 -3.84 -4.97
N GLY A 85 1.39 -4.49 -4.30
CA GLY A 85 2.30 -3.83 -3.38
C GLY A 85 3.60 -3.43 -4.05
N VAL A 86 4.11 -2.25 -3.71
CA VAL A 86 5.50 -1.84 -3.98
C VAL A 86 6.14 -1.30 -2.72
N ARG A 87 7.47 -1.39 -2.64
CA ARG A 87 8.26 -0.94 -1.51
C ARG A 87 9.43 -0.10 -1.99
N PHE A 88 9.61 1.05 -1.36
CA PHE A 88 10.78 1.89 -1.54
C PHE A 88 11.52 2.09 -0.22
N ILE A 89 12.84 2.00 -0.30
CA ILE A 89 13.75 2.20 0.83
C ILE A 89 14.43 3.54 0.66
N THR A 90 14.21 4.44 1.62
CA THR A 90 14.74 5.81 1.59
C THR A 90 14.88 6.38 2.99
N GLU A 91 15.96 7.12 3.20
CA GLU A 91 16.29 7.82 4.44
C GLU A 91 15.62 9.21 4.54
N VAL A 92 14.78 9.60 3.57
CA VAL A 92 14.00 10.84 3.67
C VAL A 92 13.07 10.82 4.87
N GLU A 93 13.34 11.68 5.86
CA GLU A 93 12.62 11.75 7.13
C GLU A 93 11.25 12.43 7.01
N ASP A 94 11.11 13.44 6.14
CA ASP A 94 9.83 14.13 5.91
C ASP A 94 8.88 13.28 5.07
N ARG A 95 8.25 12.38 5.78
CA ARG A 95 7.26 11.44 5.24
C ARG A 95 5.89 12.07 5.04
N GLY A 96 5.64 13.24 5.65
CA GLY A 96 4.51 14.08 5.30
C GLY A 96 4.66 14.61 3.87
N TRP A 97 5.84 15.10 3.51
CA TRP A 97 6.16 15.50 2.15
C TRP A 97 6.13 14.31 1.18
N LEU A 98 6.78 13.19 1.50
CA LEU A 98 6.74 12.00 0.63
C LEU A 98 5.32 11.49 0.38
N SER A 99 4.46 11.47 1.40
CA SER A 99 3.08 11.02 1.23
C SER A 99 2.29 11.93 0.29
N ARG A 100 2.42 13.26 0.45
CA ARG A 100 1.81 14.24 -0.47
C ARG A 100 2.35 14.11 -1.89
N LEU A 101 3.67 13.92 -2.03
CA LEU A 101 4.32 13.72 -3.32
C LEU A 101 3.76 12.48 -4.03
N ILE A 102 3.76 11.31 -3.36
CA ILE A 102 3.26 10.06 -3.94
C ILE A 102 1.75 10.16 -4.24
N GLN A 103 0.96 10.77 -3.36
CA GLN A 103 -0.47 10.98 -3.63
C GLN A 103 -0.72 11.88 -4.85
N SER A 104 0.19 12.82 -5.14
CA SER A 104 0.05 13.67 -6.32
C SER A 104 0.18 12.90 -7.64
N ALA A 105 0.85 11.73 -7.64
CA ALA A 105 0.90 10.82 -8.79
C ALA A 105 -0.44 10.11 -9.04
N TYR A 106 -1.31 10.01 -8.02
CA TYR A 106 -2.60 9.33 -8.08
C TYR A 106 -3.72 10.22 -7.51
N PRO A 107 -4.08 11.31 -8.20
CA PRO A 107 -4.95 12.36 -7.66
C PRO A 107 -6.40 11.90 -7.40
N LEU A 108 -6.83 10.77 -7.97
CA LEU A 108 -8.15 10.19 -7.74
C LEU A 108 -8.22 9.35 -6.46
N THR A 109 -7.11 9.22 -5.74
CA THR A 109 -7.07 8.47 -4.49
C THR A 109 -7.87 9.20 -3.41
N PRO A 110 -8.88 8.55 -2.82
CA PRO A 110 -9.65 9.16 -1.75
C PRO A 110 -8.78 9.34 -0.48
N LYS A 111 -9.09 10.33 0.36
CA LYS A 111 -8.46 10.44 1.69
C LYS A 111 -8.82 9.25 2.59
N GLU A 112 -10.04 8.74 2.42
CA GLU A 112 -10.57 7.57 3.11
C GLU A 112 -11.33 6.72 2.11
N PHE A 113 -10.97 5.45 2.02
CA PHE A 113 -11.66 4.50 1.16
C PHE A 113 -12.94 3.98 1.83
N PRO A 114 -13.88 3.38 1.07
CA PRO A 114 -15.05 2.69 1.64
C PRO A 114 -14.66 1.74 2.79
N GLY A 115 -15.46 1.72 3.86
CA GLY A 115 -15.15 0.99 5.11
C GLY A 115 -14.24 1.73 6.10
N GLY A 116 -14.02 3.04 5.92
CA GLY A 116 -13.34 3.89 6.92
C GLY A 116 -11.81 3.73 6.96
N LYS A 117 -11.21 3.07 5.97
CA LYS A 117 -9.75 2.84 5.95
C LYS A 117 -9.05 4.05 5.32
N PRO A 118 -8.13 4.73 6.03
CA PRO A 118 -7.42 5.88 5.49
C PRO A 118 -6.47 5.44 4.37
N SER A 119 -6.30 6.30 3.36
CA SER A 119 -5.36 6.04 2.27
C SER A 119 -3.91 6.06 2.72
N ILE A 120 -3.57 6.90 3.70
CA ILE A 120 -2.25 6.92 4.35
C ILE A 120 -2.34 6.29 5.73
N ARG A 121 -1.39 5.42 6.05
CA ARG A 121 -1.17 4.88 7.40
C ARG A 121 0.30 5.03 7.74
N ASP A 122 0.60 5.79 8.78
CA ASP A 122 1.95 6.00 9.26
C ASP A 122 2.18 5.23 10.56
N TYR A 123 2.82 4.07 10.46
CA TYR A 123 3.05 3.18 11.60
C TYR A 123 4.23 3.61 12.48
N ARG A 124 4.89 4.73 12.16
CA ARG A 124 5.79 5.41 13.11
C ARG A 124 5.01 6.00 14.27
N ASN A 125 3.76 6.41 14.02
CA ASN A 125 2.88 6.87 15.06
C ASN A 125 2.42 5.68 15.93
N PRO A 126 2.74 5.67 17.24
CA PRO A 126 2.39 4.56 18.13
C PRO A 126 0.89 4.33 18.24
N GLU A 127 0.05 5.36 18.10
CA GLU A 127 -1.42 5.23 18.18
C GLU A 127 -1.99 4.51 16.94
N VAL A 128 -1.53 4.91 15.74
CA VAL A 128 -1.91 4.27 14.47
C VAL A 128 -1.46 2.81 14.47
N ARG A 129 -0.25 2.56 15.01
CA ARG A 129 0.30 1.21 15.16
C ARG A 129 -0.49 0.36 16.15
N ALA A 130 -0.76 0.88 17.35
CA ALA A 130 -1.54 0.17 18.37
C ALA A 130 -2.94 -0.19 17.86
N SER A 131 -3.65 0.78 17.26
CA SER A 131 -4.96 0.52 16.67
C SER A 131 -4.91 -0.53 15.55
N HIS A 132 -3.80 -0.65 14.81
CA HIS A 132 -3.68 -1.65 13.76
C HIS A 132 -3.37 -3.05 14.29
N ILE A 133 -2.47 -3.14 15.29
CA ILE A 133 -2.14 -4.39 15.99
C ILE A 133 -3.42 -4.98 16.59
N GLU A 134 -4.17 -4.17 17.34
CA GLU A 134 -5.42 -4.58 17.99
C GLU A 134 -6.49 -5.04 16.98
N LYS A 135 -6.66 -4.32 15.88
CA LYS A 135 -7.78 -4.56 14.95
C LYS A 135 -7.52 -5.61 13.89
N SER A 136 -6.27 -5.82 13.47
CA SER A 136 -6.04 -6.40 12.14
C SER A 136 -4.79 -7.25 11.98
N ASN A 137 -3.82 -7.16 12.90
CA ASN A 137 -2.62 -7.96 12.84
C ASN A 137 -1.98 -8.12 14.23
N PRO A 138 -2.52 -8.99 15.10
CA PRO A 138 -2.01 -9.18 16.46
C PRO A 138 -0.57 -9.72 16.52
N HIS A 139 -0.05 -10.20 15.39
CA HIS A 139 1.33 -10.70 15.23
C HIS A 139 2.30 -9.63 14.71
N MET A 140 1.84 -8.40 14.48
CA MET A 140 2.70 -7.31 14.07
C MET A 140 3.58 -6.88 15.24
N SER A 141 4.88 -6.79 14.99
CA SER A 141 5.82 -6.37 16.02
C SER A 141 5.47 -4.97 16.54
N PRO A 142 5.48 -4.74 17.87
CA PRO A 142 5.19 -3.43 18.45
C PRO A 142 6.20 -2.35 18.03
N ILE A 143 7.36 -2.75 17.51
CA ILE A 143 8.38 -1.85 16.96
C ILE A 143 8.33 -1.72 15.44
N TYR A 144 7.37 -2.37 14.76
CA TYR A 144 7.19 -2.19 13.32
C TYR A 144 6.96 -0.72 13.00
N SER A 145 7.58 -0.27 11.93
CA SER A 145 7.50 1.11 11.47
C SER A 145 7.61 1.14 9.95
N ALA A 146 6.68 1.85 9.31
CA ALA A 146 6.63 2.10 7.88
C ALA A 146 5.55 3.14 7.59
N LEU A 147 5.66 3.80 6.44
CA LEU A 147 4.58 4.58 5.85
C LEU A 147 3.90 3.76 4.76
N HIS A 148 2.59 3.55 4.86
CA HIS A 148 1.79 2.89 3.82
C HIS A 148 0.89 3.90 3.15
N ILE A 149 0.88 3.90 1.82
CA ILE A 149 0.06 4.78 1.00
C ILE A 149 -0.70 3.90 0.01
N ASN A 150 -2.02 3.82 0.15
CA ASN A 150 -2.87 3.15 -0.82
C ASN A 150 -3.28 4.17 -1.86
N PHE A 151 -3.34 3.74 -3.11
CA PHE A 151 -3.69 4.59 -4.23
C PHE A 151 -4.59 3.85 -5.21
N VAL A 152 -5.38 4.62 -5.96
CA VAL A 152 -6.28 4.10 -6.98
C VAL A 152 -5.64 4.27 -8.35
N PHE A 153 -5.71 3.22 -9.17
CA PHE A 153 -5.26 3.26 -10.55
C PHE A 153 -6.24 2.51 -11.46
N GLN A 154 -6.19 2.81 -12.76
CA GLN A 154 -6.95 2.10 -13.78
C GLN A 154 -5.99 1.35 -14.69
N ARG A 155 -6.30 0.10 -15.01
CA ARG A 155 -5.50 -0.70 -15.94
C ARG A 155 -5.86 -0.30 -17.37
N SER A 156 -4.87 -0.32 -18.26
CA SER A 156 -5.13 -0.17 -19.69
C SER A 156 -6.09 -1.27 -20.16
N GLY A 157 -7.22 -0.88 -20.77
CA GLY A 157 -8.25 -1.80 -21.24
C GLY A 157 -9.26 -2.27 -20.20
N SER A 158 -9.17 -1.80 -18.95
CA SER A 158 -10.22 -2.01 -17.95
C SER A 158 -11.07 -0.76 -17.77
N SER A 159 -12.39 -0.92 -17.68
CA SER A 159 -13.31 0.15 -17.26
C SER A 159 -13.39 0.32 -15.74
N LEU A 160 -12.76 -0.58 -14.99
CA LEU A 160 -12.80 -0.65 -13.53
C LEU A 160 -11.48 -0.18 -12.91
N LEU A 161 -11.56 0.17 -11.64
CA LEU A 161 -10.44 0.68 -10.83
C LEU A 161 -9.82 -0.44 -10.01
N ASP A 162 -8.51 -0.32 -9.76
CA ASP A 162 -7.76 -1.18 -8.87
C ASP A 162 -7.13 -0.35 -7.75
N ILE A 163 -6.74 -1.03 -6.66
CA ILE A 163 -6.10 -0.42 -5.51
C ILE A 163 -4.71 -1.02 -5.31
N GLY A 164 -3.70 -0.16 -5.30
CA GLY A 164 -2.32 -0.52 -4.98
C GLY A 164 -1.89 0.04 -3.63
N GLU A 165 -0.77 -0.48 -3.12
CA GLU A 165 -0.14 -0.01 -1.89
C GLU A 165 1.34 0.27 -2.14
N VAL A 166 1.80 1.46 -1.73
CA VAL A 166 3.21 1.82 -1.60
C VAL A 166 3.60 1.72 -0.13
N GLN A 167 4.68 1.01 0.16
CA GLN A 167 5.33 0.98 1.46
C GLN A 167 6.64 1.76 1.38
N ILE A 168 6.82 2.75 2.25
CA ILE A 168 8.08 3.48 2.38
C ILE A 168 8.71 3.14 3.73
N MET A 169 9.99 2.78 3.70
CA MET A 169 10.75 2.38 4.88
C MET A 169 12.17 2.97 4.82
N THR A 170 12.83 3.16 5.96
CA THR A 170 14.29 3.30 6.04
C THR A 170 14.95 1.92 6.09
N HIS A 171 16.28 1.87 6.02
CA HIS A 171 17.03 0.63 6.26
C HIS A 171 16.76 0.05 7.64
N GLY A 172 16.75 0.89 8.68
CA GLY A 172 16.45 0.45 10.05
C GLY A 172 15.05 -0.17 10.17
N GLU A 173 14.05 0.46 9.54
CA GLU A 173 12.68 -0.05 9.49
C GLU A 173 12.60 -1.39 8.74
N LEU A 174 13.32 -1.51 7.61
CA LEU A 174 13.38 -2.75 6.83
C LEU A 174 14.03 -3.89 7.62
N MET A 175 15.10 -3.62 8.36
CA MET A 175 15.78 -4.61 9.20
C MET A 175 14.86 -5.17 10.27
N VAL A 176 14.12 -4.31 10.97
CA VAL A 176 13.10 -4.73 11.95
C VAL A 176 12.02 -5.57 11.27
N TYR A 177 11.55 -5.18 10.08
CA TYR A 177 10.59 -5.98 9.32
C TYR A 177 11.13 -7.35 8.91
N LYS A 178 12.39 -7.44 8.44
CA LYS A 178 13.01 -8.73 8.07
C LYS A 178 13.15 -9.63 9.29
N GLN A 179 13.66 -9.11 10.42
CA GLN A 179 13.80 -9.87 11.67
C GLN A 179 12.45 -10.40 12.19
N THR A 180 11.41 -9.56 12.15
CA THR A 180 10.06 -9.93 12.60
C THR A 180 9.34 -10.81 11.58
N ARG A 181 9.71 -10.81 10.31
CA ARG A 181 9.20 -11.80 9.37
C ARG A 181 9.90 -13.15 9.57
N ASP A 182 11.22 -13.12 9.66
CA ASP A 182 12.06 -14.32 9.63
C ASP A 182 11.99 -15.09 10.97
N GLY A 183 11.91 -14.36 12.09
CA GLY A 183 11.63 -14.93 13.42
C GLY A 183 10.26 -15.59 13.54
N TYR A 184 9.28 -15.18 12.73
CA TYR A 184 7.95 -15.80 12.69
C TYR A 184 7.88 -16.98 11.72
N SER A 185 8.64 -16.98 10.61
CA SER A 185 8.72 -18.15 9.72
C SER A 185 9.44 -19.34 10.35
N ASN A 186 10.31 -19.12 11.34
CA ASN A 186 10.95 -20.19 12.10
C ASN A 186 10.13 -20.67 13.32
N GLY A 187 9.00 -20.01 13.62
CA GLY A 187 8.12 -20.33 14.76
C GLY A 187 6.83 -21.06 14.39
N HIS A 188 6.61 -21.37 13.12
CA HIS A 188 5.46 -22.13 12.62
C HIS A 188 5.94 -23.27 11.71
N THR A 189 6.66 -24.22 12.30
CA THR A 189 6.65 -25.62 11.86
C THR A 189 5.72 -26.37 12.81
N ASP A 190 4.45 -26.47 12.45
CA ASP A 190 3.53 -27.52 12.90
C ASP A 190 2.75 -27.99 11.67
#